data_AF-A0A7Z9XRS6-F1
#
_entry.id   AF-A0A7Z9XRS6-F1
#
_cell.length_a   1.000
_cell.length_b   1.000
_cell.length_c   1.000
_cell.angle_alpha   90.00
_cell.angle_beta   90.00
_cell.angle_gamma   90.00
#
_symmetry.space_group_name_H-M   'P 1'
#
loop_
_entity.id
_entity.type
_entity.pdbx_description
1 polymer ?
#
loop_
_entity_poly.entity_id
_entity_poly.type
_entity_poly.pdbx_seq_one_letter_code
_entity_poly.pdbx_strand_id
1 'polypeptide(L)'
;MSNKLKLVLCWHMHQPYYREGLDGDYQLPWVYLHAIKDYDDMADHLENHPEMKAVVNFAPVLLEQMDDYAKQIQAFLGTGKAMADPLLNLLGGATAIPSNVSERREL
;
A
#
# COMPACT_ATOMS: atom_id res chain seq x y z
N MET A 1 6.06 31.90 -33.48
CA MET A 1 5.56 31.46 -32.17
C MET A 1 6.06 30.05 -31.92
N SER A 2 6.62 29.77 -30.74
CA SER A 2 7.01 28.40 -30.37
C SER A 2 5.74 27.57 -30.15
N ASN A 3 5.55 26.51 -30.96
CA ASN A 3 4.46 25.56 -30.78
C ASN A 3 4.79 24.67 -29.57
N LYS A 4 4.22 25.01 -28.40
CA LYS A 4 4.37 24.20 -27.20
C LYS A 4 3.49 22.95 -27.29
N LEU A 5 4.05 21.79 -26.92
CA LEU A 5 3.30 20.54 -26.77
C LEU A 5 2.31 20.68 -25.60
N LYS A 6 1.04 20.36 -25.83
CA LYS A 6 0.05 20.18 -24.75
C LYS A 6 0.14 18.73 -24.27
N LEU A 7 0.65 18.54 -23.06
CA LEU A 7 0.84 17.23 -22.43
C LEU A 7 0.02 17.17 -21.14
N VAL A 8 -0.64 16.03 -20.90
CA VAL A 8 -1.24 15.66 -19.61
C VAL A 8 -0.84 14.23 -19.31
N LEU A 9 -0.33 13.97 -18.10
CA LEU A 9 -0.08 12.62 -17.61
C LEU A 9 -1.35 12.10 -16.94
N CYS A 10 -1.80 10.91 -17.33
CA CYS A 10 -2.94 10.24 -16.72
C CYS A 10 -2.47 8.96 -16.06
N TRP A 11 -2.65 8.88 -14.75
CA TRP A 11 -2.27 7.74 -13.94
C TRP A 11 -3.50 7.05 -13.36
N HIS A 12 -3.59 5.75 -13.61
CA HIS A 12 -4.64 4.89 -13.07
C HIS A 12 -4.01 3.94 -12.06
N MET A 13 -4.32 4.16 -10.79
CA MET A 13 -3.85 3.38 -9.66
C MET A 13 -4.88 2.31 -9.34
N HIS A 14 -4.48 1.05 -9.46
CA HIS A 14 -5.35 -0.09 -9.23
C HIS A 14 -4.60 -1.23 -8.56
N GLN A 15 -5.27 -1.87 -7.62
CA GLN A 15 -4.92 -3.18 -7.08
C GLN A 15 -6.21 -4.00 -6.98
N PRO A 16 -6.16 -5.32 -7.27
CA PRO A 16 -7.23 -6.25 -6.91
C PRO A 16 -7.57 -6.23 -5.42
N TYR A 17 -8.72 -6.80 -5.06
CA TYR A 17 -9.04 -7.07 -3.67
C TYR A 17 -8.24 -8.29 -3.19
N TYR A 18 -7.38 -8.11 -2.19
CA TYR A 18 -6.46 -9.16 -1.71
C TYR A 18 -6.88 -9.80 -0.38
N ARG A 19 -7.92 -9.28 0.28
CA ARG A 19 -8.39 -9.81 1.55
C ARG A 19 -9.38 -10.96 1.36
N GLU A 20 -9.27 -12.00 2.18
CA GLU A 20 -10.24 -13.10 2.17
C GLU A 20 -11.56 -12.68 2.83
N GLY A 21 -12.56 -12.38 2.00
CA GLY A 21 -13.84 -11.86 2.50
C GLY A 21 -13.66 -10.57 3.28
N LEU A 22 -14.57 -10.30 4.23
CA LEU A 22 -14.54 -9.05 5.01
C LEU A 22 -13.65 -9.13 6.26
N ASP A 23 -13.45 -10.33 6.80
CA ASP A 23 -12.81 -10.54 8.10
C ASP A 23 -11.55 -11.41 8.04
N GLY A 24 -11.20 -11.96 6.87
CA GLY A 24 -10.02 -12.80 6.70
C GLY A 24 -8.73 -12.01 6.50
N ASP A 25 -7.66 -12.75 6.24
CA ASP A 25 -6.32 -12.20 6.05
C ASP A 25 -6.09 -11.69 4.63
N TYR A 26 -5.18 -10.73 4.49
CA TYR A 26 -4.60 -10.33 3.21
C TYR A 26 -3.73 -11.47 2.68
N GLN A 27 -4.09 -11.98 1.51
CA GLN A 27 -3.35 -13.03 0.82
C GLN A 27 -2.04 -12.50 0.22
N LEU A 28 -2.03 -11.24 -0.19
CA LEU A 28 -0.88 -10.57 -0.76
C LEU A 28 -0.77 -9.14 -0.24
N PRO A 29 0.43 -8.69 0.18
CA PRO A 29 0.64 -7.37 0.80
C PRO A 29 0.78 -6.26 -0.26
N TRP A 30 0.27 -6.45 -1.47
CA TRP A 30 0.60 -5.58 -2.60
C TRP A 30 0.09 -4.16 -2.44
N VAL A 31 -1.08 -3.96 -1.83
CA VAL A 31 -1.57 -2.60 -1.54
C VAL A 31 -0.60 -1.87 -0.63
N TYR A 32 -0.12 -2.52 0.45
CA TYR A 32 0.90 -1.93 1.33
C TYR A 32 2.21 -1.68 0.58
N LEU A 33 2.75 -2.68 -0.11
CA LEU A 33 4.05 -2.58 -0.78
C LEU A 33 4.08 -1.52 -1.89
N HIS A 34 3.01 -1.38 -2.66
CA HIS A 34 2.90 -0.32 -3.66
C HIS A 34 2.62 1.05 -3.02
N ALA A 35 1.92 1.10 -1.89
CA ALA A 35 1.68 2.36 -1.19
C ALA A 35 2.96 3.00 -0.65
N ILE A 36 3.91 2.22 -0.14
CA ILE A 36 5.18 2.71 0.43
C ILE A 36 6.34 2.85 -0.58
N LYS A 37 6.07 2.62 -1.86
CA LYS A 37 7.10 2.58 -2.90
C LYS A 37 6.70 3.37 -4.14
N ASP A 38 5.46 3.23 -4.61
CA ASP A 38 5.03 3.83 -5.87
C ASP A 38 4.06 4.99 -5.63
N TYR A 39 3.06 4.81 -4.75
CA TYR A 39 2.00 5.81 -4.60
C TYR A 39 2.44 7.04 -3.83
N ASP A 40 3.21 6.85 -2.76
CA ASP A 40 3.82 7.91 -1.98
C ASP A 40 4.90 8.66 -2.77
N ASP A 41 5.78 7.93 -3.48
CA ASP A 41 6.81 8.53 -4.34
C ASP A 41 6.18 9.45 -5.40
N MET A 42 5.09 9.03 -6.07
CA MET A 42 4.41 9.89 -7.03
C MET A 42 3.77 11.14 -6.40
N ALA A 43 3.22 11.00 -5.19
CA ALA A 43 2.63 12.12 -4.46
C ALA A 43 3.72 13.14 -4.10
N ASP A 44 4.85 12.67 -3.56
CA ASP A 44 6.02 13.51 -3.24
C ASP A 44 6.55 14.24 -4.49
N HIS A 45 6.62 13.57 -5.65
CA HIS A 45 7.02 14.22 -6.90
C HIS A 45 6.07 15.36 -7.31
N LEU A 46 4.75 15.18 -7.14
CA LEU A 46 3.75 16.21 -7.44
C LEU A 46 3.82 17.38 -6.46
N GLU A 47 4.02 17.10 -5.17
CA GLU A 47 4.18 18.13 -4.13
C GLU A 47 5.43 18.99 -4.37
N ASN A 48 6.53 18.36 -4.80
CA ASN A 48 7.78 19.05 -5.15
C ASN A 48 7.71 19.86 -6.47
N HIS A 49 6.71 19.60 -7.32
CA HIS A 49 6.54 20.26 -8.62
C HIS A 49 5.11 20.79 -8.81
N PRO A 50 4.68 21.85 -8.08
CA PRO A 50 3.29 22.31 -8.03
C PRO A 50 2.75 22.85 -9.37
N GLU A 51 3.63 23.19 -10.32
CA GLU A 51 3.24 23.59 -11.68
C GLU A 51 2.86 22.40 -12.57
N MET A 52 3.29 21.18 -12.24
CA MET A 52 2.98 19.97 -12.99
C MET A 52 1.47 19.73 -13.01
N LYS A 53 0.96 19.27 -14.17
CA LYS A 53 -0.45 18.94 -14.36
C LYS A 53 -0.58 17.46 -14.71
N ALA A 54 -1.21 16.72 -13.82
CA ALA A 54 -1.51 15.30 -13.98
C ALA A 54 -2.94 15.01 -13.53
N VAL A 55 -3.50 13.93 -14.04
CA VAL A 55 -4.76 13.35 -13.57
C VAL A 55 -4.40 12.04 -12.88
N VAL A 56 -4.74 11.92 -11.60
CA VAL A 56 -4.58 10.69 -10.84
C VAL A 56 -5.96 10.12 -10.55
N ASN A 57 -6.20 8.92 -11.01
CA ASN A 57 -7.41 8.16 -10.73
C ASN A 57 -7.06 6.96 -9.86
N PHE A 58 -7.82 6.75 -8.79
CA PHE A 58 -7.72 5.56 -7.94
C PHE A 58 -8.97 4.71 -8.13
N ALA A 59 -8.78 3.41 -8.32
CA ALA A 59 -9.88 2.46 -8.25
C ALA A 59 -10.47 2.46 -6.82
N PRO A 60 -11.80 2.48 -6.62
CA PRO A 60 -12.40 2.53 -5.27
C PRO A 60 -11.91 1.41 -4.34
N VAL A 61 -11.79 0.19 -4.87
CA VAL A 61 -11.29 -0.99 -4.14
C VAL A 61 -9.85 -0.84 -3.64
N LEU A 62 -9.02 -0.02 -4.30
CA LEU A 62 -7.68 0.30 -3.82
C LEU A 62 -7.77 1.22 -2.60
N LEU A 63 -8.62 2.26 -2.67
CA LEU A 63 -8.80 3.20 -1.56
C LEU A 63 -9.35 2.52 -0.31
N GLU A 64 -10.31 1.61 -0.47
CA GLU A 64 -10.87 0.82 0.64
C GLU A 64 -9.80 0.00 1.36
N GLN A 65 -8.94 -0.68 0.62
CA GLN A 65 -7.85 -1.48 1.20
C GLN A 65 -6.78 -0.58 1.84
N MET A 66 -6.41 0.54 1.22
CA MET A 66 -5.45 1.50 1.81
C MET A 66 -5.96 2.05 3.15
N ASP A 67 -7.25 2.40 3.23
CA ASP A 67 -7.88 2.87 4.47
C ASP A 67 -7.92 1.78 5.54
N ASP A 68 -8.19 0.53 5.17
CA ASP A 68 -8.14 -0.62 6.08
C ASP A 68 -6.70 -0.86 6.61
N TYR A 69 -5.68 -0.84 5.75
CA TYR A 69 -4.27 -0.90 6.17
C TYR A 69 -3.94 0.23 7.14
N ALA A 70 -4.32 1.47 6.84
CA ALA A 70 -4.04 2.62 7.69
C ALA A 70 -4.64 2.46 9.10
N LYS A 71 -5.91 2.02 9.18
CA LYS A 71 -6.60 1.76 10.46
C LYS A 71 -5.93 0.64 11.25
N GLN A 72 -5.54 -0.44 10.59
CA GLN A 72 -4.91 -1.59 11.23
C GLN A 72 -3.51 -1.26 11.74
N ILE A 73 -2.70 -0.53 10.96
CA ILE A 73 -1.39 -0.06 11.38
C ILE A 73 -1.51 0.86 12.59
N GLN A 74 -2.47 1.80 12.59
CA GLN A 74 -2.72 2.65 13.77
C GLN A 74 -3.12 1.83 15.00
N ALA A 75 -3.99 0.83 14.84
CA ALA A 75 -4.41 -0.04 15.93
C ALA A 75 -3.23 -0.86 16.49
N PHE A 76 -2.37 -1.36 15.61
CA PHE A 76 -1.16 -2.08 15.98
C PHE A 76 -0.20 -1.18 16.76
N LEU A 77 0.11 0.02 16.25
CA LEU A 77 1.00 0.97 16.91
C LEU A 77 0.44 1.46 18.26
N GLY A 78 -0.88 1.58 18.39
CA GLY A 78 -1.52 2.06 19.60
C GLY A 78 -1.72 1.01 20.69
N THR A 79 -2.08 -0.23 20.31
CA THR A 79 -2.52 -1.27 21.27
C THR A 79 -1.82 -2.61 21.10
N GLY A 80 -0.96 -2.77 20.10
CA GLY A 80 -0.35 -4.05 19.74
C GLY A 80 -1.31 -5.04 19.09
N LYS A 81 -2.52 -4.61 18.72
CA LYS A 81 -3.50 -5.46 18.04
C LYS A 81 -2.92 -5.96 16.71
N ALA A 82 -2.83 -7.28 16.54
CA ALA A 82 -2.37 -7.90 15.30
C ALA A 82 -3.20 -7.42 14.09
N MET A 83 -2.51 -7.29 12.96
CA MET A 83 -3.08 -6.92 11.68
C MET A 83 -3.60 -8.17 10.95
N ALA A 84 -4.35 -7.97 9.87
CA ALA A 84 -4.80 -9.02 8.96
C ALA A 84 -3.77 -9.30 7.86
N ASP A 85 -2.59 -8.67 7.89
CA ASP A 85 -1.50 -8.91 6.95
C ASP A 85 -0.38 -9.71 7.65
N PRO A 86 -0.12 -10.96 7.23
CA PRO A 86 0.94 -11.79 7.82
C PRO A 86 2.34 -11.20 7.72
N LEU A 87 2.67 -10.54 6.60
CA LEU A 87 3.97 -9.89 6.42
C LEU A 87 4.13 -8.76 7.44
N LEU A 88 3.12 -7.91 7.59
CA LEU A 88 3.18 -6.81 8.57
C LEU A 88 3.24 -7.33 10.00
N ASN A 89 2.56 -8.43 10.32
CA ASN A 89 2.64 -9.04 11.64
C ASN A 89 4.04 -9.57 11.97
N LEU A 90 4.75 -10.14 10.98
CA LEU A 90 6.15 -10.54 11.12
C LEU A 90 7.06 -9.32 11.31
N LEU A 91 6.90 -8.28 10.48
CA LEU A 91 7.71 -7.06 10.54
C LEU A 91 7.50 -6.27 11.84
N GLY A 92 6.25 -6.19 12.31
CA GLY A 92 5.87 -5.52 13.55
C GLY A 92 6.21 -6.33 14.80
N GLY A 93 6.51 -7.62 14.67
CA GLY A 93 6.76 -8.52 15.81
C GLY A 93 5.49 -8.99 16.52
N ALA A 94 4.31 -8.83 15.91
CA ALA A 94 3.07 -9.45 16.38
C ALA A 94 3.14 -10.98 16.23
N THR A 95 3.79 -11.44 15.16
CA THR A 95 4.13 -12.84 14.92
C THR A 95 5.63 -13.04 15.09
N ALA A 96 6.03 -14.02 15.89
CA ALA A 96 7.44 -14.32 16.09
C ALA A 96 8.06 -14.93 14.82
N ILE A 97 9.22 -14.44 14.41
CA ILE A 97 9.99 -15.03 13.32
C ILE A 97 10.63 -16.35 13.82
N PRO A 98 10.43 -17.49 13.12
CA PRO A 98 11.04 -18.76 13.50
C PRO A 98 12.58 -18.66 13.57
N SER A 99 13.17 -19.27 14.59
CA SER A 99 14.63 -19.32 14.76
C SER A 99 15.30 -20.31 13.80
N ASN A 100 14.57 -21.34 13.38
CA ASN A 100 15.00 -22.35 12.41
C ASN A 100 14.95 -21.81 10.97
N VAL A 101 16.05 -21.99 10.22
CA VAL A 101 16.15 -21.58 8.81
C VAL A 101 15.12 -22.30 7.94
N SER A 102 14.85 -23.59 8.20
CA SER A 102 13.90 -24.36 7.40
C SER A 102 12.47 -23.82 7.55
N GLU A 103 12.05 -23.50 8.78
CA GLU A 103 10.73 -22.93 9.05
C GLU A 103 10.59 -21.52 8.45
N ARG A 104 11.66 -20.71 8.44
CA ARG A 104 11.64 -19.39 7.78
C ARG A 104 11.46 -19.45 6.27
N ARG A 105 11.76 -20.57 5.61
CA ARG A 105 11.57 -20.73 4.16
C ARG A 105 10.13 -21.02 3.78
N GLU A 106 9.31 -21.42 4.74
CA GLU A 106 7.90 -21.75 4.55
C GLU A 106 6.96 -20.57 4.90
N LEU A 107 7.52 -19.42 5.32
CA LEU A 107 6.81 -18.15 5.47
C LEU A 107 6.62 -17.48 4.10
#